data_AF-A0A9E5CSL4-F1
#
_entry.id   AF-A0A9E5CSL4-F1
#
_cell.length_a   1.000
_cell.length_b   1.000
_cell.length_c   1.000
_cell.angle_alpha   90.00
_cell.angle_beta   90.00
_cell.angle_gamma   90.00
#
_symmetry.space_group_name_H-M   'P 1'
#
loop_
_entity.id
_entity.type
_entity.pdbx_description
1 polymer ?
#
loop_
_entity_poly.entity_id
_entity_poly.type
_entity_poly.pdbx_seq_one_letter_code
_entity_poly.pdbx_strand_id
1 'polypeptide(L)'
;MAGGRFVAHVSEFPVASYKKGHGFAGTGATTGGVSRTGLQSENSYLFLSGEGYDLQWKTGQKPGPDVDFTRYDFKKNSLMTNGHGGHQHFNASAEPARYLVLRYGNPFFGAPGKPKVRPPHEDTGQIDFEDEDPRIRALFEEECAKRGVKSEMAPA
;
A
#
# COMPACT_ATOMS: atom_id res chain seq x y z
N MET A 1 10.31 -29.91 6.74
CA MET A 1 10.29 -28.49 7.17
C MET A 1 9.83 -27.64 6.01
N ALA A 2 8.95 -26.66 6.23
CA ALA A 2 8.40 -25.82 5.17
C ALA A 2 9.48 -24.89 4.59
N GLY A 3 9.77 -25.00 3.29
CA GLY A 3 10.79 -24.21 2.58
C GLY A 3 10.37 -22.79 2.21
N GLY A 4 9.48 -22.17 3.00
CA GLY A 4 8.97 -20.83 2.75
C GLY A 4 10.07 -19.78 2.90
N ARG A 5 10.17 -18.86 1.94
CA ARG A 5 11.14 -17.75 1.95
C ARG A 5 10.37 -16.44 1.91
N PHE A 6 10.61 -15.58 2.88
CA PHE A 6 10.08 -14.21 2.90
C PHE A 6 11.22 -13.21 2.69
N VAL A 7 10.90 -12.11 2.03
CA VAL A 7 11.72 -10.89 2.05
C VAL A 7 11.02 -9.90 2.96
N ALA A 8 11.78 -9.28 3.84
CA ALA A 8 11.29 -8.26 4.73
C ALA A 8 12.02 -6.92 4.49
N HIS A 9 11.30 -5.82 4.64
CA HIS A 9 11.89 -4.49 4.76
C HIS A 9 11.04 -3.63 5.70
N VAL A 10 11.66 -2.63 6.30
CA VAL A 10 10.96 -1.61 7.09
C VAL A 10 10.66 -0.43 6.19
N SER A 11 9.45 0.11 6.30
CA SER A 11 9.09 1.38 5.69
C SER A 11 8.56 2.32 6.76
N GLU A 12 8.82 3.61 6.58
CA GLU A 12 8.33 4.67 7.45
C GLU A 12 7.85 5.83 6.59
N PHE A 13 6.81 6.52 7.06
CA PHE A 13 6.38 7.79 6.48
C PHE A 13 6.08 8.82 7.57
N PRO A 14 6.27 10.12 7.28
CA PRO A 14 6.18 11.19 8.27
C PRO A 14 4.82 11.27 8.96
N VAL A 15 4.80 12.02 10.07
CA VAL A 15 3.57 12.43 10.74
C VAL A 15 2.63 13.12 9.76
N ALA A 16 1.33 12.95 9.95
CA ALA A 16 0.30 13.68 9.21
C ALA A 16 0.53 13.74 7.69
N SER A 17 0.96 12.62 7.10
CA SER A 17 1.21 12.50 5.67
C SER A 17 0.73 11.15 5.14
N TYR A 18 0.67 11.03 3.82
CA TYR A 18 0.31 9.78 3.15
C TYR A 18 1.13 9.55 1.89
N LYS A 19 1.18 8.29 1.45
CA LYS A 19 1.93 7.90 0.25
C LYS A 19 1.05 8.00 -0.98
N LYS A 20 1.66 8.14 -2.16
CA LYS A 20 0.98 8.01 -3.44
C LYS A 20 0.31 6.63 -3.55
N GLY A 21 -0.93 6.61 -4.06
CA GLY A 21 -1.65 5.37 -4.32
C GLY A 21 -0.93 4.57 -5.39
N HIS A 22 -0.86 3.25 -5.26
CA HIS A 22 -0.13 2.39 -6.19
C HIS A 22 -0.78 1.01 -6.34
N GLY A 23 -0.31 0.24 -7.33
CA GLY A 23 -0.92 -1.05 -7.67
C GLY A 23 -2.11 -0.95 -8.63
N PHE A 24 -2.23 0.18 -9.34
CA PHE A 24 -3.30 0.43 -10.32
C PHE A 24 -2.98 -0.05 -11.75
N ALA A 25 -1.75 -0.51 -12.02
CA ALA A 25 -1.31 -0.97 -13.35
C ALA A 25 -1.58 -2.47 -13.57
N GLY A 26 -1.83 -2.83 -14.83
CA GLY A 26 -2.21 -4.14 -15.37
C GLY A 26 -1.21 -5.31 -15.21
N THR A 27 -0.42 -5.37 -14.14
CA THR A 27 0.61 -6.40 -13.92
C THR A 27 0.02 -7.67 -13.28
N GLY A 28 -0.84 -8.42 -13.98
CA GLY A 28 -1.21 -9.82 -13.67
C GLY A 28 -1.95 -10.12 -12.35
N ALA A 29 -1.82 -9.29 -11.32
CA ALA A 29 -2.63 -9.27 -10.11
C ALA A 29 -3.90 -8.43 -10.32
N THR A 30 -3.83 -7.42 -11.20
CA THR A 30 -4.94 -6.56 -11.62
C THR A 30 -5.94 -7.24 -12.58
N THR A 31 -5.76 -8.52 -12.89
CA THR A 31 -6.69 -9.32 -13.71
C THR A 31 -7.35 -10.47 -12.94
N GLY A 32 -7.29 -10.47 -11.60
CA GLY A 32 -7.82 -11.59 -10.82
C GLY A 32 -7.02 -12.89 -11.01
N GLY A 33 -5.79 -12.75 -11.51
CA GLY A 33 -4.83 -13.84 -11.53
C GLY A 33 -4.51 -14.25 -10.11
N VAL A 34 -4.64 -15.55 -9.85
CA VAL A 34 -4.07 -16.20 -8.67
C VAL A 34 -2.62 -15.73 -8.55
N SER A 35 -2.19 -15.29 -7.36
CA SER A 35 -0.79 -14.94 -7.15
C SER A 35 0.11 -16.10 -7.58
N ARG A 36 1.42 -15.88 -7.73
CA ARG A 36 2.35 -16.97 -8.12
C ARG A 36 2.32 -18.15 -7.14
N THR A 37 1.65 -18.00 -6.01
CA THR A 37 1.62 -18.89 -4.86
C THR A 37 0.24 -19.41 -4.49
N GLY A 38 -0.84 -19.01 -5.19
CA GLY A 38 -2.19 -19.40 -4.77
C GLY A 38 -2.83 -18.47 -3.74
N LEU A 39 -2.12 -17.45 -3.26
CA LEU A 39 -2.55 -16.59 -2.15
C LEU A 39 -3.33 -15.37 -2.64
N GLN A 40 -4.28 -14.91 -1.82
CA GLN A 40 -5.01 -13.66 -2.07
C GLN A 40 -4.12 -12.41 -1.96
N SER A 41 -2.99 -12.52 -1.26
CA SER A 41 -1.97 -11.47 -1.23
C SER A 41 -0.60 -12.09 -0.95
N GLU A 42 0.43 -11.55 -1.58
CA GLU A 42 1.82 -11.91 -1.30
C GLU A 42 2.46 -10.96 -0.29
N ASN A 43 1.76 -9.91 0.16
CA ASN A 43 2.27 -8.88 1.06
C ASN A 43 1.48 -8.84 2.37
N SER A 44 2.18 -8.56 3.46
CA SER A 44 1.58 -8.18 4.74
C SER A 44 2.38 -7.06 5.37
N TYR A 45 1.69 -6.21 6.12
CA TYR A 45 2.23 -5.03 6.77
C TYR A 45 1.93 -5.13 8.27
N LEU A 46 2.96 -5.18 9.09
CA LEU A 46 2.84 -5.09 10.55
C LEU A 46 3.21 -3.68 10.99
N PHE A 47 2.23 -2.90 11.44
CA PHE A 47 2.46 -1.54 11.92
C PHE A 47 3.10 -1.58 13.32
N LEU A 48 4.25 -0.92 13.44
CA LEU A 48 5.07 -0.83 14.66
C LEU A 48 4.81 0.48 15.43
N SER A 49 4.32 1.51 14.75
CA SER A 49 3.99 2.83 15.28
C SER A 49 2.97 3.55 14.38
N GLY A 50 2.43 4.67 14.87
CA GLY A 50 1.48 5.50 14.14
C GLY A 50 0.05 4.95 14.13
N GLU A 51 -0.86 5.79 13.66
CA GLU A 51 -2.28 5.49 13.49
C GLU A 51 -2.81 6.15 12.21
N GLY A 52 -3.66 5.44 11.49
CA GLY A 52 -4.28 5.94 10.28
C GLY A 52 -5.11 4.87 9.61
N TYR A 53 -5.08 4.86 8.28
CA TYR A 53 -5.90 3.96 7.50
C TYR A 53 -5.27 3.66 6.14
N ASP A 54 -5.74 2.59 5.53
CA ASP A 54 -5.44 2.20 4.16
C ASP A 54 -6.73 2.24 3.34
N LEU A 55 -6.65 2.80 2.14
CA LEU A 55 -7.74 2.75 1.16
C LEU A 55 -7.39 1.70 0.12
N GLN A 56 -8.33 0.80 -0.17
CA GLN A 56 -8.16 -0.24 -1.18
C GLN A 56 -9.28 -0.18 -2.20
N TRP A 57 -8.90 -0.32 -3.46
CA TRP A 57 -9.82 -0.35 -4.59
C TRP A 57 -10.04 -1.78 -5.06
N LYS A 58 -11.19 -2.02 -5.71
CA LYS A 58 -11.41 -3.28 -6.41
C LYS A 58 -10.40 -3.43 -7.54
N THR A 59 -10.05 -4.67 -7.84
CA THR A 59 -9.18 -5.03 -8.94
C THR A 59 -9.61 -4.35 -10.25
N GLY A 60 -8.67 -3.68 -10.92
CA GLY A 60 -8.90 -2.98 -12.19
C GLY A 60 -9.54 -1.60 -12.06
N GLN A 61 -9.91 -1.15 -10.85
CA GLN A 61 -10.44 0.19 -10.62
C GLN A 61 -9.33 1.17 -10.23
N LYS A 62 -9.41 2.39 -10.78
CA LYS A 62 -8.59 3.54 -10.42
C LYS A 62 -9.43 4.53 -9.60
N PRO A 63 -8.84 5.30 -8.68
CA PRO A 63 -9.55 6.36 -7.98
C PRO A 63 -10.16 7.35 -8.98
N GLY A 64 -11.38 7.79 -8.70
CA GLY A 64 -12.12 8.74 -9.50
C GLY A 64 -13.53 8.95 -8.94
N PRO A 65 -14.26 10.01 -9.36
CA PRO A 65 -15.45 10.53 -8.66
C PRO A 65 -16.53 9.49 -8.32
N ASP A 66 -16.72 8.50 -9.18
CA ASP A 66 -17.76 7.46 -9.03
C ASP A 66 -17.19 6.07 -8.72
N VAL A 67 -15.95 6.02 -8.23
CA VAL A 67 -15.27 4.79 -7.85
C VAL A 67 -15.17 4.70 -6.33
N ASP A 68 -15.79 3.68 -5.77
CA ASP A 68 -15.73 3.38 -4.34
C ASP A 68 -14.40 2.74 -3.94
N PHE A 69 -13.98 3.02 -2.71
CA PHE A 69 -12.88 2.36 -2.03
C PHE A 69 -13.33 1.77 -0.70
N THR A 70 -12.62 0.77 -0.21
CA THR A 70 -12.79 0.24 1.14
C THR A 70 -11.70 0.79 2.05
N ARG A 71 -12.09 1.33 3.20
CA ARG A 71 -11.18 1.84 4.23
C ARG A 71 -10.88 0.75 5.27
N TYR A 72 -9.62 0.62 5.64
CA TYR A 72 -9.16 -0.23 6.73
C TYR A 72 -8.31 0.57 7.71
N ASP A 73 -8.80 0.76 8.93
CA ASP A 73 -8.05 1.48 9.95
C ASP A 73 -6.91 0.62 10.51
N PHE A 74 -5.78 1.26 10.79
CA PHE A 74 -4.65 0.63 11.47
C PHE A 74 -4.15 1.49 12.63
N LYS A 75 -3.50 0.82 13.59
CA LYS A 75 -2.70 1.43 14.64
C LYS A 75 -1.48 0.56 14.92
N LYS A 76 -0.63 0.98 15.84
CA LYS A 76 0.44 0.13 16.38
C LYS A 76 -0.07 -1.28 16.72
N ASN A 77 0.68 -2.28 16.26
CA ASN A 77 0.41 -3.73 16.33
C ASN A 77 -0.72 -4.24 15.40
N SER A 78 -1.27 -3.41 14.52
CA SER A 78 -2.14 -3.90 13.44
C SER A 78 -1.34 -4.70 12.42
N LEU A 79 -1.83 -5.89 12.07
CA LEU A 79 -1.37 -6.68 10.93
C LEU A 79 -2.40 -6.55 9.82
N MET A 80 -1.96 -6.11 8.64
CA MET A 80 -2.81 -5.85 7.49
C MET A 80 -2.25 -6.52 6.24
N THR A 81 -3.12 -6.76 5.27
CA THR A 81 -2.76 -7.19 3.92
C THR A 81 -3.53 -6.35 2.89
N ASN A 82 -2.91 -6.05 1.76
CA ASN A 82 -3.60 -5.42 0.64
C ASN A 82 -4.21 -6.50 -0.26
N GLY A 83 -5.36 -6.19 -0.85
CA GLY A 83 -5.96 -6.98 -1.93
C GLY A 83 -5.22 -6.84 -3.26
N HIS A 84 -5.84 -7.34 -4.33
CA HIS A 84 -5.29 -7.37 -5.68
C HIS A 84 -5.47 -6.07 -6.49
N GLY A 85 -6.28 -5.13 -5.99
CA GLY A 85 -6.42 -3.80 -6.58
C GLY A 85 -5.36 -2.83 -6.06
N GLY A 86 -5.48 -1.57 -6.49
CA GLY A 86 -4.61 -0.53 -5.97
C GLY A 86 -4.93 -0.19 -4.52
N HIS A 87 -3.96 0.39 -3.83
CA HIS A 87 -4.07 0.76 -2.42
C HIS A 87 -3.21 1.98 -2.07
N GLN A 88 -3.54 2.62 -0.94
CA GLN A 88 -2.89 3.85 -0.48
C GLN A 88 -2.90 3.94 1.04
N HIS A 89 -1.73 4.23 1.64
CA HIS A 89 -1.51 4.26 3.09
C HIS A 89 -1.50 5.70 3.63
N PHE A 90 -2.27 5.96 4.67
CA PHE A 90 -2.45 7.28 5.29
C PHE A 90 -2.08 7.27 6.78
N ASN A 91 -1.30 8.25 7.23
CA ASN A 91 -0.92 8.43 8.64
C ASN A 91 -1.53 9.73 9.11
N ALA A 92 -2.65 9.62 9.82
CA ALA A 92 -3.38 10.76 10.36
C ALA A 92 -2.94 11.09 11.80
N SER A 93 -1.80 10.56 12.25
CA SER A 93 -1.29 10.72 13.62
C SER A 93 -0.10 11.68 13.71
N ALA A 94 0.17 12.12 14.94
CA ALA A 94 1.35 12.91 15.29
C ALA A 94 2.62 12.06 15.53
N GLU A 95 2.56 10.75 15.25
CA GLU A 95 3.70 9.83 15.31
C GLU A 95 4.03 9.32 13.90
N PRO A 96 5.30 9.15 13.51
CA PRO A 96 5.64 8.51 12.25
C PRO A 96 5.04 7.10 12.18
N ALA A 97 4.44 6.77 11.04
CA ALA A 97 3.92 5.43 10.81
C ALA A 97 5.03 4.53 10.27
N ARG A 98 5.53 3.63 11.12
CA ARG A 98 6.55 2.64 10.77
C ARG A 98 5.92 1.27 10.68
N TYR A 99 6.27 0.50 9.65
CA TYR A 99 5.73 -0.85 9.46
C TYR A 99 6.75 -1.79 8.83
N LEU A 100 6.66 -3.06 9.22
CA LEU A 100 7.41 -4.16 8.62
C LEU A 100 6.60 -4.73 7.46
N VAL A 101 7.17 -4.70 6.27
CA VAL A 101 6.58 -5.35 5.09
C VAL A 101 7.15 -6.74 4.97
N LEU A 102 6.28 -7.75 4.96
CA LEU A 102 6.60 -9.15 4.70
C LEU A 102 6.08 -9.50 3.31
N ARG A 103 6.97 -9.87 2.41
CA ARG A 103 6.59 -10.35 1.07
C ARG A 103 7.00 -11.80 0.87
N TYR A 104 6.09 -12.62 0.38
CA TYR A 104 6.40 -13.98 -0.02
C TYR A 104 7.31 -14.00 -1.25
N GLY A 105 8.36 -14.83 -1.21
CA GLY A 105 9.29 -15.03 -2.31
C GLY A 105 10.47 -14.06 -2.28
N ASN A 106 11.66 -14.59 -2.58
CA ASN A 106 12.89 -13.83 -2.68
C ASN A 106 13.46 -13.92 -4.12
N PRO A 107 13.61 -12.79 -4.84
CA PRO A 107 14.15 -12.80 -6.21
C PRO A 107 15.58 -13.34 -6.30
N PHE A 108 16.36 -13.27 -5.22
CA PHE A 108 17.72 -13.82 -5.17
C PHE A 108 17.75 -15.35 -4.99
N PHE A 109 16.66 -15.95 -4.54
CA PHE A 109 16.52 -17.39 -4.32
C PHE A 109 15.47 -18.03 -5.26
N GLY A 110 15.25 -17.43 -6.43
CA GLY A 110 14.42 -18.02 -7.48
C GLY A 110 14.97 -19.36 -7.98
N ALA A 111 14.12 -20.17 -8.62
CA ALA A 111 14.53 -21.46 -9.19
C ALA A 111 15.73 -21.31 -10.15
N PRO A 112 16.68 -22.25 -10.16
CA PRO A 112 17.83 -22.21 -11.06
C PRO A 112 17.36 -22.07 -12.51
N GLY A 113 17.94 -21.10 -13.25
CA GLY A 113 17.57 -20.80 -14.65
C GLY A 113 16.52 -19.70 -14.84
N LYS A 114 15.91 -19.17 -13.78
CA LYS A 114 15.08 -17.95 -13.86
C LYS A 114 16.00 -16.71 -13.78
N PRO A 115 15.83 -15.69 -14.64
CA PRO A 115 16.62 -14.48 -14.56
C PRO A 115 16.52 -13.86 -13.15
N LYS A 116 17.66 -13.58 -12.52
CA LYS A 116 17.77 -12.84 -11.24
C LYS A 116 17.45 -11.34 -11.41
N VAL A 117 16.65 -11.03 -12.40
CA VAL A 117 16.40 -9.67 -12.85
C VAL A 117 15.25 -9.16 -12.00
N ARG A 118 15.55 -8.19 -11.14
CA ARG A 118 14.53 -7.24 -10.67
C ARG A 118 13.93 -6.68 -11.97
N PRO A 119 12.63 -6.87 -12.26
CA PRO A 119 12.05 -6.20 -13.41
C PRO A 119 12.47 -4.72 -13.34
N PRO A 120 12.72 -4.08 -14.49
CA PRO A 120 12.80 -2.62 -14.54
C PRO A 120 11.63 -2.05 -13.72
N HIS A 121 11.75 -0.82 -13.24
CA HIS A 121 10.64 -0.07 -12.65
C HIS A 121 9.56 0.13 -13.75
N GLU A 122 8.88 -0.95 -14.15
CA GLU A 122 7.69 -0.96 -14.96
C GLU A 122 6.67 -0.17 -14.17
N ASP A 123 6.05 0.78 -14.85
CA ASP A 123 4.96 1.63 -14.40
C ASP A 123 4.25 1.02 -13.18
N THR A 124 4.56 1.52 -11.99
CA THR A 124 4.09 0.93 -10.71
C THR A 124 2.58 1.05 -10.55
N GLY A 125 1.91 1.64 -11.56
CA GLY A 125 0.53 2.08 -11.49
C GLY A 125 0.37 2.99 -10.30
N GLN A 126 1.33 3.90 -10.11
CA GLN A 126 1.32 4.89 -9.06
C GLN A 126 0.64 6.15 -9.59
N ILE A 127 -0.20 6.75 -8.76
CA ILE A 127 -0.91 7.98 -9.10
C ILE A 127 -0.16 9.13 -8.44
N ASP A 128 0.16 10.15 -9.23
CA ASP A 128 0.76 11.38 -8.74
C ASP A 128 -0.25 12.17 -7.90
N PHE A 129 0.21 13.01 -6.98
CA PHE A 129 -0.71 13.68 -6.04
C PHE A 129 -1.63 14.66 -6.77
N GLU A 130 -1.16 15.20 -7.88
CA GLU A 130 -1.85 16.11 -8.78
C GLU A 130 -2.97 15.42 -9.57
N ASP A 131 -2.86 14.10 -9.76
CA ASP A 131 -3.81 13.27 -10.50
C ASP A 131 -4.76 12.48 -9.58
N GLU A 132 -4.61 12.61 -8.26
CA GLU A 132 -5.43 11.89 -7.30
C GLU A 132 -6.84 12.48 -7.20
N ASP A 133 -7.82 11.64 -6.89
CA ASP A 133 -9.19 12.11 -6.64
C ASP A 133 -9.17 13.12 -5.47
N PRO A 134 -9.67 14.37 -5.65
CA PRO A 134 -9.65 15.39 -4.59
C PRO A 134 -10.31 14.94 -3.27
N ARG A 135 -11.23 13.97 -3.34
CA ARG A 135 -11.87 13.36 -2.15
C ARG A 135 -10.85 12.67 -1.23
N ILE A 136 -9.75 12.16 -1.78
CA ILE A 136 -8.68 11.52 -1.01
C ILE A 136 -7.99 12.54 -0.10
N ARG A 137 -7.60 13.69 -0.66
CA ARG A 137 -7.00 14.81 0.09
C ARG A 137 -7.96 15.32 1.18
N ALA A 138 -9.21 15.56 0.80
CA ALA A 138 -10.23 16.07 1.72
C ALA A 138 -10.50 15.11 2.88
N LEU A 139 -10.63 13.81 2.60
CA LEU A 139 -10.79 12.78 3.64
C LEU A 139 -9.60 12.77 4.60
N PHE A 140 -8.38 12.87 4.07
CA PHE A 140 -7.18 12.87 4.90
C PHE A 140 -7.12 14.09 5.84
N GLU A 141 -7.41 15.28 5.33
CA GLU A 141 -7.44 16.50 6.12
C GLU A 141 -8.53 16.44 7.21
N GLU A 142 -9.70 15.88 6.90
CA GLU A 142 -10.77 15.66 7.88
C GLU A 142 -10.31 14.71 9.00
N GLU A 143 -9.62 13.62 8.66
CA GLU A 143 -9.11 12.63 9.61
C GLU A 143 -7.98 13.16 10.49
N CYS A 144 -7.13 14.03 9.93
CA CYS A 144 -6.14 14.79 10.68
C CYS A 144 -6.82 15.77 11.66
N ALA A 145 -7.81 16.52 11.21
CA ALA A 145 -8.55 17.48 12.03
C ALA A 145 -9.28 16.80 13.20
N LYS A 146 -9.93 15.65 12.97
CA LYS A 146 -10.55 14.82 14.02
C LYS A 146 -9.57 14.40 15.12
N ARG A 147 -8.30 14.22 14.77
CA ARG A 147 -7.23 13.82 15.69
C ARG A 147 -6.45 15.01 16.27
N GLY A 148 -6.82 16.24 15.92
CA GLY A 148 -6.12 17.45 16.36
C GLY A 148 -4.73 17.60 15.74
N VAL A 149 -4.49 16.98 14.58
CA VAL A 149 -3.21 17.03 13.86
C VAL A 149 -3.38 17.88 12.60
N LYS A 150 -2.37 18.67 12.24
CA LYS A 150 -2.35 19.41 10.97
C LYS A 150 -1.72 18.54 9.88
N SER A 151 -2.35 18.49 8.70
CA SER A 151 -1.78 17.82 7.52
C SER A 151 -0.44 18.45 7.15
N GLU A 152 0.59 17.62 6.99
CA GLU A 152 1.96 17.99 6.56
C GLU A 152 2.16 17.79 5.05
N MET A 153 1.06 17.61 4.32
CA MET A 153 1.12 17.48 2.88
C MET A 153 1.35 18.85 2.21
N ALA A 154 2.01 18.84 1.06
CA ALA A 154 2.17 20.05 0.26
C ALA A 154 0.79 20.60 -0.17
N PRO A 155 0.66 21.93 -0.36
CA PRO A 155 -0.53 22.52 -0.96
C PRO A 155 -0.84 21.84 -2.30
N ALA A 156 -2.13 21.60 -2.55
CA ALA A 156 -2.64 21.07 -3.81
C ALA A 156 -2.52 22.09 -4.95
#